data_AF-R7ZKV4-F1
#
_entry.id   AF-R7ZKV4-F1
#
_cell.length_a   1.000
_cell.length_b   1.000
_cell.length_c   1.000
_cell.angle_alpha   90.00
_cell.angle_beta   90.00
_cell.angle_gamma   90.00
#
_symmetry.space_group_name_H-M   'P 1'
#
loop_
_entity.id
_entity.type
_entity.pdbx_description
1 polymer ?
#
loop_
_entity_poly.entity_id
_entity_poly.type
_entity_poly.pdbx_seq_one_letter_code
_entity_poly.pdbx_strand_id
1 'polypeptide(L)'
;MIVSEQFVQLLVMVLSGIAVGFIIDSVRLIVFSTPKRSSLRKWMMLFELLTWILLGGLTYYLLFWLKDGAWRAYDPLAQIAGIFLYQTFFQTFLRFIARILVNITWRPFWFIVRLIIAFIRQIFQLLVNIGAFAVRPFVKIYSYLSYTLLKKFRYIKYNKRQQ
;
A
#
# COMPACT_ATOMS: atom_id res chain seq x y z
N MET A 1 31.38 -30.84 -22.13
CA MET A 1 30.18 -29.98 -22.13
C MET A 1 29.29 -30.13 -20.89
N ILE A 2 29.30 -31.27 -20.19
CA ILE A 2 28.42 -31.52 -19.02
C ILE A 2 28.79 -30.66 -17.77
N VAL A 3 30.08 -30.47 -17.49
CA VAL A 3 30.52 -29.75 -16.27
C VAL A 3 30.18 -28.26 -16.32
N SER A 4 30.28 -27.64 -17.50
CA SER A 4 29.94 -26.23 -17.69
C SER A 4 28.45 -25.97 -17.50
N GLU A 5 27.58 -26.85 -18.01
CA GLU A 5 26.12 -26.72 -17.86
C GLU A 5 25.67 -26.92 -16.41
N GLN A 6 26.23 -27.92 -15.73
CA GLN A 6 25.95 -28.16 -14.31
C GLN A 6 26.39 -26.97 -13.43
N PHE A 7 27.52 -26.34 -13.76
CA PHE A 7 27.99 -25.15 -13.06
C PHE A 7 27.06 -23.95 -13.26
N VAL A 8 26.61 -23.70 -14.50
CA VAL A 8 25.65 -22.62 -14.79
C VAL A 8 24.33 -22.86 -14.07
N GLN A 9 23.81 -24.08 -14.07
CA GLN A 9 22.57 -24.40 -13.35
C GLN A 9 22.72 -24.18 -11.84
N LEU A 10 23.87 -24.55 -11.27
CA LEU A 10 24.15 -24.36 -9.84
C LEU A 10 24.27 -22.86 -9.51
N LEU A 11 24.92 -22.07 -10.37
CA LEU A 11 25.01 -20.63 -10.24
C LEU A 11 23.62 -19.98 -10.27
N VAL A 12 22.75 -20.43 -11.18
CA VAL A 12 21.34 -19.96 -11.25
C VAL A 12 20.59 -20.30 -9.95
N MET A 13 20.83 -21.46 -9.34
CA MET A 13 20.22 -21.81 -8.04
C MET A 13 20.74 -20.95 -6.88
N VAL A 14 22.02 -20.58 -6.89
CA VAL A 14 22.56 -19.63 -5.92
C VAL A 14 21.93 -18.25 -6.12
N LEU A 15 21.85 -17.75 -7.36
CA LEU A 15 21.21 -16.47 -7.68
C LEU A 15 19.72 -16.46 -7.31
N SER A 16 19.00 -17.55 -7.54
CA SER A 16 17.60 -17.67 -7.14
C SER A 16 17.47 -17.64 -5.61
N GLY A 17 18.38 -18.28 -4.87
CA GLY A 17 18.48 -18.18 -3.42
C GLY A 17 18.70 -16.73 -2.93
N ILE A 18 19.58 -15.97 -3.58
CA ILE A 18 19.78 -14.54 -3.28
C ILE A 18 18.49 -13.76 -3.50
N ALA A 19 17.80 -13.99 -4.62
CA ALA A 19 16.55 -13.32 -4.94
C ALA A 19 15.44 -13.66 -3.93
N VAL A 20 15.33 -14.92 -3.53
CA VAL A 20 14.42 -15.38 -2.47
C VAL A 20 14.71 -14.65 -1.16
N GLY A 21 15.98 -14.60 -0.75
CA GLY A 21 16.43 -13.86 0.44
C GLY A 21 16.04 -12.38 0.40
N PHE A 22 16.23 -11.72 -0.75
CA PHE A 22 15.85 -10.33 -0.96
C PHE A 22 14.35 -10.08 -0.86
N ILE A 23 13.53 -10.94 -1.49
CA ILE A 23 12.07 -10.79 -1.47
C ILE A 23 11.53 -10.99 -0.05
N ILE A 24 12.00 -12.02 0.66
CA ILE A 24 11.57 -12.28 2.04
C ILE A 24 11.99 -11.15 2.97
N ASP A 25 13.23 -10.66 2.86
CA ASP A 25 13.70 -9.55 3.67
C ASP A 25 12.88 -8.27 3.42
N SER A 26 12.52 -8.01 2.16
CA SER A 26 11.66 -6.89 1.77
C SER A 26 10.25 -7.01 2.35
N VAL A 27 9.62 -8.18 2.22
CA VAL A 27 8.29 -8.43 2.80
C VAL A 27 8.34 -8.29 4.32
N ARG A 28 9.37 -8.84 4.95
CA ARG A 28 9.56 -8.79 6.40
C ARG A 28 9.79 -7.37 6.91
N LEU A 29 10.51 -6.53 6.18
CA LEU A 29 10.64 -5.10 6.50
C LEU A 29 9.26 -4.40 6.52
N ILE A 30 8.39 -4.72 5.57
CA ILE A 30 7.04 -4.17 5.50
C ILE A 30 6.20 -4.69 6.68
N VAL A 31 6.26 -6.01 6.97
CA VAL A 31 5.55 -6.64 8.11
C VAL A 31 5.97 -6.03 9.45
N PHE A 32 7.28 -5.79 9.67
CA PHE A 32 7.78 -5.21 10.91
C PHE A 32 7.54 -3.71 11.04
N SER A 33 7.39 -2.99 9.93
CA SER A 33 7.04 -1.57 9.95
C SER A 33 5.58 -1.33 10.41
N THR A 34 4.76 -2.38 10.46
CA THR A 34 3.35 -2.29 10.85
C THR A 34 3.17 -2.44 12.37
N PRO A 35 2.36 -1.59 13.02
CA PRO A 35 2.19 -1.59 14.47
C PRO A 35 1.63 -2.92 15.00
N LYS A 36 2.29 -3.42 16.07
CA LYS A 36 2.07 -4.76 16.66
C LYS A 36 0.62 -5.03 17.11
N ARG A 37 -0.14 -3.98 17.46
CA ARG A 37 -1.52 -4.07 17.99
C ARG A 37 -2.62 -4.11 16.93
N SER A 38 -2.30 -3.92 15.65
CA SER A 38 -3.31 -3.84 14.59
C SER A 38 -3.68 -5.22 14.03
N SER A 39 -4.96 -5.42 13.69
CA SER A 39 -5.43 -6.60 12.94
C SER A 39 -4.74 -6.77 11.59
N LEU A 40 -4.16 -5.69 11.04
CA LEU A 40 -3.35 -5.70 9.83
C LEU A 40 -2.12 -6.61 9.97
N ARG A 41 -1.55 -6.76 11.18
CA ARG A 41 -0.38 -7.63 11.38
C ARG A 41 -0.69 -9.12 11.14
N LYS A 42 -1.92 -9.56 11.44
CA LYS A 42 -2.36 -10.93 11.14
C LYS A 42 -2.40 -11.18 9.62
N TRP A 43 -2.95 -10.23 8.87
CA TRP A 43 -2.97 -10.26 7.41
C TRP A 43 -1.57 -10.23 6.80
N MET A 44 -0.66 -9.45 7.37
CA MET A 44 0.73 -9.39 6.90
C MET A 44 1.52 -10.66 7.20
N MET A 45 1.27 -11.34 8.32
CA MET A 45 1.84 -12.66 8.57
C MET A 45 1.32 -13.71 7.58
N LEU A 46 0.02 -13.68 7.24
CA LEU A 46 -0.52 -14.51 6.16
C LEU A 46 0.14 -14.19 4.81
N PHE A 47 0.40 -12.92 4.53
CA PHE A 47 1.09 -12.49 3.32
C PHE A 47 2.55 -12.98 3.27
N GLU A 48 3.28 -12.93 4.38
CA GLU A 48 4.63 -13.52 4.48
C GLU A 48 4.60 -15.03 4.20
N LEU A 49 3.64 -15.76 4.79
CA LEU A 49 3.46 -17.19 4.54
C LEU A 49 3.15 -17.49 3.06
N LEU A 50 2.24 -16.72 2.46
CA LEU A 50 1.86 -16.88 1.05
C LEU A 50 3.06 -16.59 0.14
N THR A 51 3.89 -15.60 0.51
CA THR A 51 5.14 -15.29 -0.20
C THR A 51 6.10 -16.49 -0.15
N TRP A 52 6.27 -17.15 0.99
CA TRP A 52 7.09 -18.37 1.09
C TRP A 52 6.59 -19.49 0.20
N ILE A 53 5.28 -19.73 0.16
CA ILE A 53 4.67 -20.76 -0.69
C ILE A 53 4.91 -20.44 -2.17
N LEU A 54 4.69 -19.18 -2.57
CA LEU A 54 4.92 -18.73 -3.95
C LEU A 54 6.39 -18.84 -4.35
N LEU A 55 7.32 -18.44 -3.48
CA LEU A 55 8.76 -18.54 -3.75
C LEU A 55 9.20 -20.01 -3.83
N GLY A 56 8.69 -20.87 -2.95
CA GLY A 56 8.91 -22.31 -3.03
C GLY A 56 8.45 -22.87 -4.37
N GLY A 57 7.21 -22.57 -4.77
CA GLY A 57 6.66 -22.98 -6.07
C GLY A 57 7.45 -22.42 -7.26
N LEU A 58 7.86 -21.15 -7.21
CA LEU A 58 8.64 -20.51 -8.27
C LEU A 58 10.02 -21.14 -8.40
N THR A 59 10.68 -21.46 -7.29
CA THR A 59 12.00 -22.09 -7.29
C THR A 59 11.94 -23.53 -7.81
N TYR A 60 10.86 -24.25 -7.48
CA TYR A 60 10.58 -25.55 -8.08
C TYR A 60 10.29 -25.45 -9.59
N TYR A 61 9.52 -24.45 -10.03
CA TYR A 61 9.28 -24.21 -11.45
C TYR A 61 10.59 -23.92 -12.20
N LEU A 62 11.49 -23.15 -11.57
CA LEU A 62 12.82 -22.86 -12.12
C LEU A 62 13.67 -24.12 -12.24
N LEU A 63 13.63 -25.03 -11.25
CA LEU A 63 14.23 -26.36 -11.32
C LEU A 63 13.65 -27.21 -12.45
N PHE A 64 12.32 -27.18 -12.61
CA PHE A 64 11.63 -27.90 -13.68
C PHE A 64 12.09 -27.43 -15.05
N TRP A 65 12.23 -26.11 -15.25
CA TRP A 65 12.63 -25.53 -16.52
C TRP A 65 14.13 -25.72 -16.83
N LEU A 66 15.01 -25.66 -15.82
CA LEU A 66 16.46 -25.79 -16.03
C LEU A 66 16.96 -27.23 -16.13
N LYS A 67 16.26 -28.19 -15.51
CA LYS A 67 16.75 -29.56 -15.29
C LYS A 67 15.71 -30.64 -15.53
N ASP A 68 14.62 -30.32 -16.23
CA ASP A 68 13.49 -31.23 -16.48
C ASP A 68 12.90 -31.83 -15.17
N GLY A 69 13.03 -31.10 -14.06
CA GLY A 69 12.54 -31.54 -12.75
C GLY A 69 13.45 -32.52 -12.01
N ALA A 70 14.68 -32.76 -12.49
CA ALA A 70 15.66 -33.57 -11.77
C ALA A 70 16.13 -32.87 -10.50
N TRP A 71 15.55 -33.25 -9.36
CA TRP A 71 15.91 -32.69 -8.06
C TRP A 71 17.19 -33.34 -7.53
N ARG A 72 18.28 -32.58 -7.47
CA ARG A 72 19.57 -33.06 -6.95
C ARG A 72 19.82 -32.50 -5.55
N ALA A 73 20.49 -33.28 -4.70
CA ALA A 73 20.72 -32.92 -3.30
C ALA A 73 21.48 -31.58 -3.11
N TYR A 74 22.28 -31.18 -4.09
CA TYR A 74 23.00 -29.91 -4.04
C TYR A 74 22.14 -28.68 -4.41
N ASP A 75 20.95 -28.85 -4.99
CA ASP A 75 20.10 -27.72 -5.40
C ASP A 75 19.49 -26.97 -4.21
N PRO A 76 18.88 -27.64 -3.21
CA PRO A 76 18.47 -26.97 -1.97
C PRO A 76 19.65 -26.32 -1.24
N LEU A 77 20.81 -26.97 -1.24
CA LEU A 77 22.02 -26.45 -0.60
C LEU A 77 22.52 -25.18 -1.30
N ALA A 78 22.52 -25.15 -2.63
CA ALA A 78 22.88 -23.97 -3.41
C ALA A 78 21.90 -22.81 -3.15
N GLN A 79 20.61 -23.10 -3.04
CA GLN A 79 19.60 -22.10 -2.75
C GLN A 79 19.70 -21.54 -1.33
N ILE A 80 19.92 -22.40 -0.32
CA ILE A 80 20.19 -21.99 1.06
C ILE A 80 21.47 -21.17 1.13
N ALA A 81 22.54 -21.60 0.45
CA ALA A 81 23.79 -20.85 0.36
C ALA A 81 23.58 -19.47 -0.26
N GLY A 82 22.76 -19.36 -1.31
CA GLY A 82 22.35 -18.08 -1.90
C GLY A 82 21.61 -17.16 -0.92
N ILE A 83 20.71 -17.71 -0.11
CA ILE A 83 20.00 -16.93 0.94
C ILE A 83 20.98 -16.41 1.99
N PHE A 84 21.93 -17.23 2.45
CA PHE A 84 22.97 -16.80 3.39
C PHE A 84 23.89 -15.75 2.76
N LEU A 85 24.30 -15.96 1.52
CA LEU A 85 25.14 -15.00 0.78
C LEU A 85 24.44 -13.64 0.66
N TYR A 86 23.14 -13.64 0.39
CA TYR A 86 22.33 -12.42 0.43
C TYR A 86 22.41 -11.74 1.80
N GLN A 87 22.16 -12.49 2.88
CA GLN A 87 22.10 -11.93 4.23
C GLN A 87 23.44 -11.34 4.69
N THR A 88 24.56 -11.98 4.35
CA THR A 88 25.89 -11.53 4.79
C THR A 88 26.43 -10.36 3.97
N PHE A 89 26.29 -10.39 2.64
CA PHE A 89 26.96 -9.41 1.76
C PHE A 89 26.01 -8.43 1.09
N PHE A 90 24.87 -8.90 0.59
CA PHE A 90 24.00 -8.09 -0.26
C PHE A 90 22.90 -7.36 0.50
N GLN A 91 22.57 -7.76 1.73
CA GLN A 91 21.47 -7.19 2.49
C GLN A 91 21.58 -5.68 2.66
N THR A 92 22.75 -5.19 3.07
CA THR A 92 22.98 -3.75 3.27
C THR A 92 22.86 -2.98 1.96
N PHE A 93 23.49 -3.49 0.90
CA PHE A 93 23.52 -2.85 -0.41
C PHE A 93 22.15 -2.82 -1.08
N LEU A 94 21.44 -3.96 -1.08
CA LEU A 94 20.12 -4.06 -1.70
C LEU A 94 19.06 -3.29 -0.91
N ARG A 95 19.16 -3.19 0.43
CA ARG A 95 18.30 -2.29 1.21
C ARG A 95 18.55 -0.82 0.87
N PHE A 96 19.80 -0.43 0.61
CA PHE A 96 20.11 0.92 0.18
C PHE A 96 19.50 1.22 -1.19
N ILE A 97 19.67 0.32 -2.17
CA ILE A 97 19.03 0.44 -3.48
C ILE A 97 17.51 0.47 -3.36
N ALA A 98 16.91 -0.41 -2.56
CA ALA A 98 15.48 -0.45 -2.36
C ALA A 98 14.94 0.87 -1.76
N ARG A 99 15.65 1.47 -0.80
CA ARG A 99 15.28 2.80 -0.26
C ARG A 99 15.34 3.88 -1.34
N ILE A 100 16.37 3.86 -2.18
CA ILE A 100 16.51 4.81 -3.28
C ILE A 100 15.34 4.63 -4.27
N LEU A 101 15.09 3.40 -4.71
CA LEU A 101 13.99 3.07 -5.63
C LEU A 101 12.64 3.47 -5.07
N VAL A 102 12.35 3.16 -3.80
CA VAL A 102 11.10 3.58 -3.15
C VAL A 102 11.03 5.10 -3.08
N ASN A 103 12.12 5.78 -2.72
CA ASN A 103 12.13 7.24 -2.63
C ASN A 103 11.92 7.91 -4.01
N ILE A 104 12.47 7.33 -5.07
CA ILE A 104 12.38 7.85 -6.44
C ILE A 104 11.05 7.48 -7.10
N THR A 105 10.49 6.29 -6.85
CA THR A 105 9.27 5.83 -7.55
C THR A 105 8.02 6.07 -6.73
N TRP A 106 8.03 5.72 -5.44
CA TRP A 106 6.84 5.75 -4.59
C TRP A 106 6.45 7.16 -4.16
N ARG A 107 7.41 8.02 -3.80
CA ARG A 107 7.12 9.40 -3.40
C ARG A 107 6.45 10.23 -4.51
N PRO A 108 6.95 10.25 -5.76
CA PRO A 108 6.27 11.00 -6.80
C PRO A 108 4.92 10.40 -7.16
N PHE A 109 4.78 9.07 -7.13
CA PHE A 109 3.47 8.45 -7.36
C PHE A 109 2.43 8.93 -6.34
N TRP A 110 2.76 8.93 -5.04
CA TRP A 110 1.89 9.48 -4.00
C TRP A 110 1.68 10.99 -4.10
N PHE A 111 2.64 11.72 -4.63
CA PHE A 111 2.46 13.14 -4.92
C PHE A 111 1.40 13.35 -6.01
N ILE A 112 1.49 12.61 -7.12
CA ILE A 112 0.51 12.66 -8.22
C ILE A 112 -0.90 12.30 -7.71
N VAL A 113 -1.05 11.21 -6.95
CA VAL A 113 -2.34 10.81 -6.39
C VAL A 113 -2.93 11.90 -5.48
N ARG A 114 -2.12 12.50 -4.59
CA ARG A 114 -2.59 13.60 -3.75
C ARG A 114 -2.98 14.84 -4.55
N LEU A 115 -2.25 15.12 -5.62
CA LEU A 115 -2.54 16.23 -6.52
C LEU A 115 -3.89 16.02 -7.23
N ILE A 116 -4.16 14.81 -7.71
CA ILE A 116 -5.46 14.45 -8.30
C ILE A 116 -6.59 14.61 -7.28
N ILE A 117 -6.43 14.09 -6.06
CA ILE A 117 -7.44 14.21 -5.00
C ILE A 117 -7.68 15.68 -4.63
N ALA A 118 -6.62 16.49 -4.56
CA ALA A 118 -6.73 17.92 -4.28
C ALA A 118 -7.52 18.65 -5.38
N PHE A 119 -7.25 18.34 -6.65
CA PHE A 119 -8.01 18.88 -7.78
C PHE A 119 -9.49 18.53 -7.69
N ILE A 120 -9.82 17.25 -7.45
CA ILE A 120 -11.21 16.80 -7.30
C ILE A 120 -11.90 17.55 -6.15
N ARG A 121 -11.23 17.66 -4.99
CA ARG A 121 -11.78 18.36 -3.82
C ARG A 121 -12.06 19.83 -4.12
N GLN A 122 -11.17 20.49 -4.87
CA GLN A 122 -11.30 21.91 -5.22
C GLN A 122 -12.46 22.13 -6.21
N ILE A 123 -12.66 21.22 -7.17
CA ILE A 123 -13.82 21.22 -8.07
C ILE A 123 -15.12 21.07 -7.26
N PHE A 124 -15.18 20.11 -6.33
CA PHE A 124 -16.35 19.93 -5.48
C PHE A 124 -16.64 21.17 -4.62
N GLN A 125 -15.61 21.80 -4.05
CA GLN A 125 -15.77 23.04 -3.27
C GLN A 125 -16.30 24.20 -4.12
N LEU A 126 -15.84 24.31 -5.38
CA LEU A 126 -16.36 25.30 -6.32
C LEU A 126 -17.86 25.07 -6.60
N LEU A 127 -18.26 23.84 -6.86
CA LEU A 127 -19.67 23.50 -7.09
C LEU A 127 -20.55 23.80 -5.88
N VAL A 128 -20.10 23.42 -4.67
CA VAL A 128 -20.82 23.74 -3.42
C VAL A 128 -20.92 25.24 -3.20
N ASN A 129 -19.85 26.00 -3.47
CA ASN A 129 -19.87 27.45 -3.32
C ASN A 129 -20.82 28.14 -4.30
N ILE A 130 -20.90 27.67 -5.55
CA ILE A 130 -21.86 28.19 -6.55
C ILE A 130 -23.29 27.88 -6.09
N GLY A 131 -23.57 26.65 -5.66
CA GLY A 131 -24.88 26.28 -5.12
C GLY A 131 -25.25 27.09 -3.88
N ALA A 132 -24.32 27.25 -2.94
CA ALA A 132 -24.53 28.06 -1.74
C ALA A 132 -24.75 29.54 -2.08
N PHE A 133 -24.07 30.08 -3.09
CA PHE A 133 -24.28 31.45 -3.57
C PHE A 133 -25.70 31.63 -4.12
N ALA A 134 -26.22 30.66 -4.88
CA ALA A 134 -27.59 30.69 -5.39
C ALA A 134 -28.65 30.56 -4.29
N VAL A 135 -28.39 29.77 -3.24
CA VAL A 135 -29.34 29.51 -2.14
C VAL A 135 -29.31 30.60 -1.05
N ARG A 136 -28.18 31.29 -0.87
CA ARG A 136 -28.00 32.40 0.08
C ARG A 136 -29.10 33.47 0.07
N PRO A 137 -29.54 34.02 -1.09
CA PRO A 137 -30.62 35.02 -1.09
C PRO A 137 -31.94 34.45 -0.55
N PHE A 138 -32.28 33.20 -0.89
CA PHE A 138 -33.52 32.57 -0.43
C PHE A 138 -33.54 32.29 1.07
N VAL A 139 -32.41 31.83 1.63
CA VAL A 139 -32.29 31.61 3.09
C VAL A 139 -32.44 32.93 3.84
N LYS A 140 -31.89 34.02 3.32
CA LYS A 140 -31.98 35.35 3.94
C LYS A 140 -33.43 35.85 3.97
N ILE A 141 -34.16 35.69 2.87
CA ILE A 141 -35.59 36.03 2.77
C ILE A 141 -36.42 35.19 3.75
N TYR A 142 -36.19 33.88 3.81
CA TYR A 142 -36.93 32.98 4.70
C TYR A 142 -36.65 33.28 6.19
N SER A 143 -35.41 33.61 6.55
CA SER A 143 -35.07 34.01 7.93
C SER A 143 -35.76 35.31 8.35
N TYR A 144 -35.90 36.28 7.43
CA TYR A 144 -36.55 37.55 7.71
C TYR A 144 -38.07 37.38 7.90
N LEU A 145 -38.69 36.55 7.05
CA LEU A 145 -40.11 36.24 7.11
C LEU A 145 -40.48 35.47 8.38
N SER A 146 -39.69 34.45 8.73
CA SER A 146 -39.91 33.64 9.94
C SER A 146 -39.70 34.44 11.23
N TYR A 147 -38.69 35.33 11.28
CA TYR A 147 -38.49 36.23 12.42
C TYR A 147 -39.69 37.17 12.63
N THR A 148 -40.22 37.71 11.53
CA THR A 148 -41.38 38.61 11.55
C THR A 148 -42.65 37.89 12.02
N LEU A 149 -42.88 36.67 11.52
CA LEU A 149 -44.02 35.84 11.92
C LEU A 149 -43.92 35.39 13.39
N LEU A 150 -42.74 34.96 13.84
CA LEU A 150 -42.50 34.59 15.25
C LEU A 150 -42.70 35.79 16.18
N LYS A 151 -42.28 36.99 15.78
CA LYS A 151 -42.51 38.23 16.56
C LYS A 151 -44.00 38.54 16.66
N LYS A 152 -44.75 38.38 15.57
CA LYS A 152 -46.21 38.60 15.53
C LYS A 152 -46.96 37.59 16.42
N PHE A 153 -46.60 36.31 16.38
CA PHE A 153 -47.16 35.29 17.27
C PHE A 153 -46.85 35.55 18.75
N ARG A 154 -45.63 36.00 19.05
CA ARG A 154 -45.21 36.35 20.42
C ARG A 154 -46.02 37.54 20.97
N TYR A 155 -46.29 38.54 20.14
CA TYR A 155 -47.15 39.69 20.48
C TYR A 155 -48.62 39.28 20.72
N ILE A 156 -49.18 38.43 19.87
CA ILE A 156 -50.57 37.92 20.03
C ILE A 156 -50.71 37.12 21.33
N LYS A 157 -49.71 36.30 21.67
CA LYS A 157 -49.67 35.53 22.93
C LYS A 157 -49.58 36.42 24.16
N TYR A 158 -48.87 37.55 24.07
CA TYR A 158 -48.76 38.53 25.17
C TYR A 158 -50.06 39.31 25.37
N ASN A 159 -50.72 39.74 24.30
CA ASN A 159 -51.98 40.49 24.37
C ASN A 159 -53.13 39.65 24.95
N LYS A 160 -53.18 38.35 24.64
CA LYS A 160 -54.14 37.39 25.22
C LYS A 160 -53.95 37.09 26.72
N ARG A 161 -52.84 37.52 27.33
CA ARG A 161 -52.58 37.34 28.78
C ARG A 161 -52.93 38.57 29.61
N GLN A 162 -53.25 39.71 28.96
CA GLN A 162 -53.59 40.97 29.62
C GLN A 162 -55.07 41.36 29.50
N GLN A 163 -55.88 40.57 28.78
CA GLN A 163 -57.34 40.56 28.86
C GLN A 163 -57.78 39.42 29.78
#